data_AF-A0A0G1VIR5-F1
#
_entry.id   AF-A0A0G1VIR5-F1
#
_cell.length_a   1.000
_cell.length_b   1.000
_cell.length_c   1.000
_cell.angle_alpha   90.00
_cell.angle_beta   90.00
_cell.angle_gamma   90.00
#
_symmetry.space_group_name_H-M   'P 1'
#
loop_
_entity.id
_entity.type
_entity.pdbx_description
1 polymer ?
#
loop_
_entity_poly.entity_id
_entity_poly.type
_entity_poly.pdbx_seq_one_letter_code
_entity_poly.pdbx_strand_id
1 'polypeptide(L)'
;MSIPSLWITKMRKTSKFLLIFILITGWIFSGWPQIFNFPPKIQQARAATAGPSFPTSGVNDSSIGATAWTTPGNVTATDNTRANVSLAKNSGVSQAIKATGFGFAIPADAEINGITVEWETSEGGLAAAGGIKDNAVRIVKAGTIGATDNSNTTFWVAPASEAFVSYGGVADLWGEVWTATDINSANFGAAISAKNVKVSGGGANEDADVDSVRITITYTLPTYNQSAYRAFNNLDSTDVGTTLAAQDTAATLGSTGAAFRLRMLLHIGAAQLGVSAQNFKLQFAQQSGTCDTAFVGETYADVTAATVIAYNDNLTPADGATLTANASDPTHGADTIVNQTYEELNNFTNSVAAIPSAQDGKWDFSLKDNGATASTAYCLRAVKSDATVLNTYTVIPQITTAAASSLTFVVSTDNFSTLTPGSPVFATSTLSVDTNNSTGWNVTASRDDADTTMDLDTDATVNITDQTAWVPGAATTTAGNAARISSLINSGDVLAMRVMTASGTVSAKLNTVLYYLDVPSTQRTGAYSGGITYTATMNP
;
A
#
# COMPACT_ATOMS: atom_id res chain seq x y z
N MET A 1 66.72 -1.56 -40.68
CA MET A 1 66.61 -2.72 -39.79
C MET A 1 65.19 -3.27 -39.92
N SER A 2 64.98 -4.28 -40.78
CA SER A 2 63.63 -4.81 -41.08
C SER A 2 63.23 -5.86 -40.04
N ILE A 3 62.10 -5.65 -39.35
CA ILE A 3 61.53 -6.67 -38.46
C ILE A 3 61.07 -7.85 -39.35
N PRO A 4 61.51 -9.09 -39.10
CA PRO A 4 61.15 -10.23 -39.95
C PRO A 4 59.63 -10.46 -39.95
N SER A 5 59.04 -10.71 -41.12
CA SER A 5 57.58 -10.85 -41.31
C SER A 5 56.92 -11.91 -40.39
N LEU A 6 57.69 -12.91 -39.95
CA LEU A 6 57.23 -13.91 -38.98
C LEU A 6 56.89 -13.31 -37.61
N TRP A 7 57.62 -12.27 -37.17
CA TRP A 7 57.41 -11.60 -35.88
C TRP A 7 56.16 -10.72 -35.88
N ILE A 8 55.89 -10.05 -37.00
CA ILE A 8 54.67 -9.23 -37.18
C ILE A 8 53.42 -10.13 -37.17
N THR A 9 53.50 -11.31 -37.77
CA THR A 9 52.37 -12.25 -37.83
C THR A 9 52.10 -12.91 -36.47
N LYS A 10 53.15 -13.25 -35.71
CA LYS A 10 53.01 -13.73 -34.32
C LYS A 10 52.45 -12.64 -33.39
N MET A 11 52.97 -11.41 -33.47
CA MET A 11 52.45 -10.27 -32.68
C MET A 11 50.98 -9.96 -32.96
N ARG A 12 50.54 -10.01 -34.23
CA ARG A 12 49.11 -9.79 -34.57
C ARG A 12 48.21 -10.90 -34.02
N LYS A 13 48.67 -12.15 -33.95
CA LYS A 13 47.90 -13.25 -33.34
C LYS A 13 47.84 -13.13 -31.81
N THR A 14 48.95 -12.80 -31.15
CA THR A 14 48.96 -12.58 -29.69
C THR A 14 48.19 -11.34 -29.27
N SER A 15 48.24 -10.22 -30.01
CA SER A 15 47.41 -9.05 -29.73
C SER A 15 45.92 -9.30 -29.95
N LYS A 16 45.53 -10.07 -30.97
CA LYS A 16 44.12 -10.47 -31.15
C LYS A 16 43.64 -11.36 -30.01
N PHE A 17 44.46 -12.33 -29.59
CA PHE A 17 44.12 -13.21 -28.48
C PHE A 17 43.98 -12.43 -27.16
N LEU A 18 44.90 -11.50 -26.89
CA LEU A 18 44.85 -10.65 -25.69
C LEU A 18 43.64 -9.71 -25.69
N LEU A 19 43.30 -9.12 -26.85
CA LEU A 19 42.11 -8.26 -26.97
C LEU A 19 40.81 -9.05 -26.75
N ILE A 20 40.70 -10.24 -27.33
CA ILE A 20 39.55 -11.13 -27.14
C ILE A 20 39.46 -11.58 -25.69
N PHE A 21 40.59 -11.93 -25.06
CA PHE A 21 40.64 -12.31 -23.66
C PHE A 21 40.20 -11.16 -22.74
N ILE A 22 40.72 -9.94 -22.96
CA ILE A 22 40.33 -8.74 -22.19
C ILE A 22 38.85 -8.39 -22.41
N LEU A 23 38.35 -8.51 -23.64
CA LEU A 23 36.94 -8.30 -23.94
C LEU A 23 36.07 -9.32 -23.22
N ILE A 24 36.41 -10.62 -23.25
CA ILE A 24 35.66 -11.69 -22.56
C ILE A 24 35.73 -11.54 -21.05
N THR A 25 36.90 -11.24 -20.47
CA THR A 25 37.03 -11.01 -19.03
C THR A 25 36.29 -9.73 -18.61
N GLY A 26 36.40 -8.66 -19.40
CA GLY A 26 35.61 -7.44 -19.19
C GLY A 26 34.12 -7.73 -19.26
N TRP A 27 33.69 -8.60 -20.17
CA TRP A 27 32.32 -9.06 -20.30
C TRP A 27 31.82 -9.82 -19.06
N ILE A 28 32.58 -10.81 -18.62
CA ILE A 28 32.24 -11.68 -17.49
C ILE A 28 32.19 -10.89 -16.17
N PHE A 29 33.07 -9.90 -16.00
CA PHE A 29 33.17 -9.15 -14.74
C PHE A 29 32.43 -7.80 -14.73
N SER A 30 32.00 -7.24 -15.87
CA SER A 30 31.25 -5.97 -15.93
C SER A 30 29.74 -6.14 -16.10
N GLY A 31 29.27 -7.32 -16.50
CA GLY A 31 27.83 -7.58 -16.64
C GLY A 31 27.15 -6.85 -17.81
N TRP A 32 27.91 -6.33 -18.79
CA TRP A 32 27.36 -5.61 -19.94
C TRP A 32 27.87 -6.15 -21.29
N PRO A 33 27.00 -6.28 -22.31
CA PRO A 33 25.55 -6.13 -22.29
C PRO A 33 24.87 -7.39 -21.70
N GLN A 34 23.75 -7.17 -21.03
CA GLN A 34 22.93 -8.23 -20.44
C GLN A 34 22.22 -9.05 -21.53
N ILE A 35 22.89 -10.05 -22.12
CA ILE A 35 22.24 -10.99 -23.06
C ILE A 35 21.56 -12.16 -22.32
N PHE A 36 21.82 -12.30 -21.02
CA PHE A 36 21.12 -13.22 -20.13
C PHE A 36 20.43 -12.43 -19.04
N ASN A 37 19.12 -12.25 -19.20
CA ASN A 37 18.27 -11.98 -18.05
C ASN A 37 18.29 -13.29 -17.24
N PHE A 38 19.15 -13.39 -16.22
CA PHE A 38 19.05 -14.48 -15.26
C PHE A 38 17.59 -14.47 -14.78
N PRO A 39 16.90 -15.63 -14.76
CA PRO A 39 15.57 -15.68 -14.18
C PRO A 39 15.63 -15.02 -12.80
N PRO A 40 14.63 -14.21 -12.41
CA PRO A 40 14.57 -13.71 -11.05
C PRO A 40 14.83 -14.87 -10.10
N LYS A 41 15.66 -14.65 -9.06
CA LYS A 41 15.96 -15.67 -8.05
C LYS A 41 14.64 -16.35 -7.72
N ILE A 42 14.52 -17.66 -8.02
CA ILE A 42 13.32 -18.39 -7.64
C ILE A 42 13.31 -18.38 -6.12
N GLN A 43 12.49 -17.52 -5.52
CA GLN A 43 12.17 -17.57 -4.10
C GLN A 43 11.24 -18.76 -3.91
N GLN A 44 11.79 -19.98 -3.94
CA GLN A 44 11.07 -21.12 -3.43
C GLN A 44 10.99 -20.92 -1.92
N ALA A 45 9.82 -20.56 -1.40
CA ALA A 45 9.56 -20.67 0.02
C ALA A 45 9.69 -22.15 0.40
N ARG A 46 10.68 -22.44 1.23
CA ARG A 46 10.89 -23.77 1.81
C ARG A 46 10.21 -23.78 3.16
N ALA A 47 9.63 -24.92 3.53
CA ALA A 47 9.15 -25.12 4.89
C ALA A 47 10.29 -24.86 5.89
N ALA A 48 10.02 -24.02 6.89
CA ALA A 48 10.87 -23.73 8.02
C ALA A 48 10.47 -24.63 9.21
N THR A 49 11.37 -24.74 10.18
CA THR A 49 11.14 -25.52 11.40
C THR A 49 11.44 -24.72 12.65
N ALA A 50 10.67 -24.91 13.72
CA ALA A 50 10.96 -24.40 15.06
C ALA A 50 11.00 -25.55 16.07
N GLY A 51 11.95 -25.48 17.02
CA GLY A 51 12.25 -26.57 17.96
C GLY A 51 13.37 -27.50 17.46
N PRO A 52 13.55 -28.68 18.08
CA PRO A 52 12.69 -29.22 19.14
C PRO A 52 12.72 -28.39 20.43
N SER A 53 11.55 -28.14 21.01
CA SER A 53 11.39 -27.43 22.29
C SER A 53 10.85 -28.38 23.35
N PHE A 54 11.30 -28.23 24.60
CA PHE A 54 10.80 -28.96 25.76
C PHE A 54 9.68 -28.17 26.48
N PRO A 55 8.75 -28.84 27.18
CA PRO A 55 7.72 -28.19 27.98
C PRO A 55 8.31 -27.60 29.26
N THR A 56 7.53 -26.74 29.91
CA THR A 56 7.84 -26.21 31.25
C THR A 56 6.95 -26.82 32.34
N SER A 57 5.95 -27.60 31.96
CA SER A 57 5.04 -28.27 32.89
C SER A 57 4.63 -29.63 32.35
N GLY A 58 4.53 -30.60 33.26
CA GLY A 58 3.88 -31.89 33.05
C GLY A 58 2.93 -32.17 34.21
N VAL A 59 1.67 -32.47 33.91
CA VAL A 59 0.64 -32.73 34.93
C VAL A 59 -0.15 -33.99 34.59
N ASN A 60 -0.71 -34.63 35.62
CA ASN A 60 -1.69 -35.68 35.42
C ASN A 60 -3.01 -35.09 34.90
N ASP A 61 -3.55 -35.69 33.85
CA ASP A 61 -4.88 -35.40 33.32
C ASP A 61 -5.73 -36.68 33.35
N SER A 62 -6.79 -36.65 34.14
CA SER A 62 -7.67 -37.79 34.40
C SER A 62 -8.76 -37.99 33.35
N SER A 63 -8.80 -37.17 32.29
CA SER A 63 -9.73 -37.37 31.16
C SER A 63 -9.42 -38.64 30.35
N ILE A 64 -8.20 -39.17 30.48
CA ILE A 64 -7.77 -40.43 29.89
C ILE A 64 -7.23 -41.30 31.02
N GLY A 65 -7.64 -42.58 31.08
CA GLY A 65 -7.10 -43.56 32.04
C GLY A 65 -7.44 -43.29 33.51
N ALA A 66 -6.84 -44.07 34.41
CA ALA A 66 -7.23 -44.06 35.84
C ALA A 66 -6.03 -43.91 36.79
N THR A 67 -4.90 -44.53 36.50
CA THR A 67 -3.75 -44.57 37.42
C THR A 67 -2.84 -43.36 37.22
N ALA A 68 -2.75 -42.47 38.20
CA ALA A 68 -1.92 -41.27 38.13
C ALA A 68 -0.41 -41.60 38.08
N TRP A 69 0.33 -40.81 37.32
CA TRP A 69 1.79 -40.82 37.33
C TRP A 69 2.33 -40.18 38.61
N THR A 70 3.45 -40.70 39.09
CA THR A 70 4.26 -40.04 40.11
C THR A 70 5.19 -39.05 39.41
N THR A 71 5.35 -37.87 40.01
CA THR A 71 6.23 -36.78 39.51
C THR A 71 6.08 -36.49 38.00
N PRO A 72 4.86 -36.24 37.49
CA PRO A 72 4.61 -36.00 36.06
C PRO A 72 5.37 -34.77 35.50
N GLY A 73 5.84 -33.87 36.36
CA GLY A 73 6.63 -32.70 35.97
C GLY A 73 8.07 -33.02 35.54
N ASN A 74 8.53 -34.26 35.75
CA ASN A 74 9.88 -34.67 35.36
C ASN A 74 10.06 -34.76 33.84
N VAL A 75 8.97 -34.80 33.05
CA VAL A 75 9.00 -34.86 31.58
C VAL A 75 9.56 -33.61 30.86
N THR A 76 10.15 -32.66 31.61
CA THR A 76 10.54 -31.33 31.14
C THR A 76 12.00 -31.25 30.67
N ALA A 77 12.80 -32.29 30.88
CA ALA A 77 14.19 -32.35 30.43
C ALA A 77 14.63 -33.80 30.23
N THR A 78 15.60 -34.03 29.33
CA THR A 78 16.33 -35.31 29.25
C THR A 78 17.41 -35.34 30.33
N ASP A 79 17.07 -35.81 31.53
CA ASP A 79 17.98 -35.82 32.68
C ASP A 79 18.01 -37.15 33.46
N ASN A 80 17.34 -38.19 32.96
CA ASN A 80 17.14 -39.49 33.60
C ASN A 80 16.30 -39.45 34.88
N THR A 81 15.62 -38.34 35.17
CA THR A 81 14.61 -38.26 36.21
C THR A 81 13.26 -38.54 35.55
N ARG A 82 12.66 -39.70 35.84
CA ARG A 82 11.43 -40.12 35.14
C ARG A 82 10.16 -39.74 35.89
N ALA A 83 9.10 -39.48 35.14
CA ALA A 83 7.74 -39.69 35.62
C ALA A 83 7.44 -41.19 35.52
N ASN A 84 6.93 -41.79 36.59
CA ASN A 84 6.72 -43.25 36.64
C ASN A 84 5.31 -43.63 37.08
N VAL A 85 4.80 -44.75 36.58
CA VAL A 85 3.49 -45.30 36.98
C VAL A 85 3.51 -46.82 36.97
N SER A 86 2.96 -47.42 38.03
CA SER A 86 2.80 -48.88 38.13
C SER A 86 1.40 -49.28 37.68
N LEU A 87 1.31 -50.07 36.61
CA LEU A 87 0.06 -50.42 35.94
C LEU A 87 -0.33 -51.87 36.20
N ALA A 88 -1.57 -52.08 36.63
CA ALA A 88 -2.13 -53.40 36.85
C ALA A 88 -2.09 -54.27 35.59
N LYS A 89 -1.77 -55.54 35.76
CA LYS A 89 -1.67 -56.52 34.68
C LYS A 89 -2.95 -56.55 33.82
N ASN A 90 -2.79 -56.50 32.50
CA ASN A 90 -3.83 -56.70 31.47
C ASN A 90 -5.01 -55.68 31.47
N SER A 91 -5.07 -54.76 32.43
CA SER A 91 -6.15 -53.76 32.51
C SER A 91 -5.68 -52.38 32.99
N GLY A 92 -4.43 -52.23 33.38
CA GLY A 92 -3.88 -50.98 33.88
C GLY A 92 -3.71 -49.95 32.77
N VAL A 93 -4.29 -48.77 32.96
CA VAL A 93 -4.18 -47.63 32.06
C VAL A 93 -3.81 -46.40 32.89
N SER A 94 -2.70 -45.74 32.52
CA SER A 94 -2.26 -44.54 33.19
C SER A 94 -3.16 -43.36 32.86
N GLN A 95 -3.23 -42.39 33.76
CA GLN A 95 -3.65 -41.04 33.39
C GLN A 95 -2.77 -40.50 32.25
N ALA A 96 -3.22 -39.48 31.53
CA ALA A 96 -2.34 -38.83 30.58
C ALA A 96 -1.35 -37.92 31.33
N ILE A 97 -0.07 -37.94 30.96
CA ILE A 97 0.82 -36.81 31.25
C ILE A 97 0.50 -35.76 30.20
N LYS A 98 -0.09 -34.65 30.62
CA LYS A 98 -0.30 -33.48 29.79
C LYS A 98 0.88 -32.53 29.96
N ALA A 99 1.70 -32.41 28.93
CA ALA A 99 2.84 -31.52 28.89
C ALA A 99 2.50 -30.23 28.13
N THR A 100 2.83 -29.06 28.69
CA THR A 100 2.53 -27.75 28.10
C THR A 100 3.64 -26.74 28.36
N GLY A 101 3.53 -25.56 27.73
CA GLY A 101 4.47 -24.45 27.93
C GLY A 101 5.77 -24.62 27.14
N PHE A 102 5.65 -24.98 25.87
CA PHE A 102 6.76 -25.22 24.94
C PHE A 102 7.45 -23.95 24.41
N GLY A 103 6.83 -22.77 24.58
CA GLY A 103 7.47 -21.48 24.34
C GLY A 103 7.85 -21.18 22.88
N PHE A 104 7.06 -21.65 21.91
CA PHE A 104 7.28 -21.31 20.50
C PHE A 104 7.04 -19.81 20.20
N ALA A 105 7.73 -19.31 19.17
CA ALA A 105 7.58 -17.97 18.63
C ALA A 105 7.45 -18.03 17.09
N ILE A 106 6.44 -18.77 16.62
CA ILE A 106 6.10 -18.88 15.20
C ILE A 106 5.58 -17.52 14.69
N PRO A 107 6.04 -17.00 13.54
CA PRO A 107 5.51 -15.77 12.96
C PRO A 107 4.00 -15.83 12.73
N ALA A 108 3.29 -14.74 13.01
CA ALA A 108 1.83 -14.70 12.98
C ALA A 108 1.23 -15.05 11.61
N ASP A 109 1.95 -14.73 10.53
CA ASP A 109 1.58 -14.99 9.15
C ASP A 109 1.91 -16.40 8.66
N ALA A 110 2.52 -17.25 9.49
CA ALA A 110 2.90 -18.61 9.09
C ALA A 110 1.70 -19.57 8.97
N GLU A 111 1.74 -20.39 7.92
CA GLU A 111 0.89 -21.58 7.80
C GLU A 111 1.58 -22.78 8.45
N ILE A 112 0.92 -23.42 9.41
CA ILE A 112 1.43 -24.63 10.07
C ILE A 112 1.26 -25.81 9.11
N ASN A 113 2.35 -26.49 8.78
CA ASN A 113 2.34 -27.67 7.90
C ASN A 113 2.28 -28.97 8.68
N GLY A 114 2.94 -29.05 9.84
CA GLY A 114 2.92 -30.26 10.65
C GLY A 114 3.59 -30.11 12.02
N ILE A 115 3.24 -31.02 12.92
CA ILE A 115 3.67 -31.07 14.30
C ILE A 115 4.25 -32.45 14.58
N THR A 116 5.54 -32.48 14.91
CA THR A 116 6.24 -33.70 15.33
C THR A 116 6.38 -33.67 16.84
N VAL A 117 5.90 -34.70 17.53
CA VAL A 117 6.02 -34.87 18.98
C VAL A 117 6.93 -36.05 19.25
N GLU A 118 7.89 -35.90 20.14
CA GLU A 118 8.85 -36.95 20.46
C GLU A 118 8.90 -37.17 21.97
N TRP A 119 8.68 -38.41 22.41
CA TRP A 119 8.72 -38.81 23.83
C TRP A 119 9.87 -39.77 24.08
N GLU A 120 10.60 -39.57 25.19
CA GLU A 120 11.50 -40.58 25.75
C GLU A 120 10.70 -41.46 26.71
N THR A 121 10.49 -42.72 26.31
CA THR A 121 9.67 -43.69 27.04
C THR A 121 10.47 -44.96 27.33
N SER A 122 10.29 -45.55 28.50
CA SER A 122 10.93 -46.81 28.89
C SER A 122 10.03 -47.67 29.77
N GLU A 123 10.26 -48.98 29.76
CA GLU A 123 9.64 -49.93 30.69
C GLU A 123 10.59 -50.15 31.88
N GLY A 124 10.15 -49.88 33.12
CA GLY A 124 10.96 -49.96 34.34
C GLY A 124 11.16 -51.37 34.91
N GLY A 125 10.52 -52.38 34.31
CA GLY A 125 10.53 -53.76 34.80
C GLY A 125 11.85 -54.51 34.58
N LEU A 126 12.24 -55.34 35.56
CA LEU A 126 13.40 -56.26 35.50
C LEU A 126 13.19 -57.47 34.57
N ALA A 127 12.02 -57.61 33.94
CA ALA A 127 11.67 -58.77 33.11
C ALA A 127 11.95 -58.51 31.62
N ALA A 128 12.07 -59.58 30.83
CA ALA A 128 12.18 -59.48 29.38
C ALA A 128 10.99 -58.65 28.83
N ALA A 129 11.32 -57.57 28.12
CA ALA A 129 10.41 -56.56 27.57
C ALA A 129 9.10 -57.13 27.03
N GLY A 130 7.98 -56.44 27.26
CA GLY A 130 6.72 -56.77 26.58
C GLY A 130 5.41 -56.55 27.34
N GLY A 131 5.36 -55.69 28.36
CA GLY A 131 4.12 -55.37 29.07
C GLY A 131 3.49 -54.03 28.67
N ILE A 132 4.33 -53.00 28.49
CA ILE A 132 3.89 -51.61 28.35
C ILE A 132 3.82 -51.18 26.88
N LYS A 133 2.72 -50.51 26.52
CA LYS A 133 2.50 -49.85 25.22
C LYS A 133 1.83 -48.50 25.44
N ASP A 134 1.77 -47.71 24.37
CA ASP A 134 0.89 -46.55 24.35
C ASP A 134 -0.57 -46.98 24.52
N ASN A 135 -1.27 -46.23 25.37
CA ASN A 135 -2.72 -46.20 25.42
C ASN A 135 -3.28 -45.09 24.52
N ALA A 136 -2.68 -43.90 24.61
CA ALA A 136 -3.04 -42.74 23.81
C ALA A 136 -1.84 -41.80 23.68
N VAL A 137 -1.63 -41.24 22.49
CA VAL A 137 -0.67 -40.16 22.23
C VAL A 137 -1.39 -39.12 21.41
N ARG A 138 -1.55 -37.91 21.95
CA ARG A 138 -2.43 -36.87 21.40
C ARG A 138 -1.84 -35.48 21.56
N ILE A 139 -2.28 -34.55 20.72
CA ILE A 139 -1.91 -33.14 20.81
C ILE A 139 -2.80 -32.41 21.83
N VAL A 140 -2.28 -31.33 22.42
CA VAL A 140 -3.01 -30.46 23.35
C VAL A 140 -3.18 -29.10 22.67
N LYS A 141 -4.43 -28.67 22.49
CA LYS A 141 -4.79 -27.36 21.96
C LYS A 141 -5.53 -26.55 23.02
N ALA A 142 -5.05 -25.35 23.30
CA ALA A 142 -5.63 -24.47 24.32
C ALA A 142 -5.88 -25.18 25.68
N GLY A 143 -4.99 -26.09 26.08
CA GLY A 143 -5.04 -26.82 27.35
C GLY A 143 -5.92 -28.07 27.35
N THR A 144 -6.62 -28.36 26.25
CA THR A 144 -7.49 -29.54 26.08
C THR A 144 -6.79 -30.60 25.24
N ILE A 145 -6.85 -31.87 25.68
CA ILE A 145 -6.32 -33.00 24.93
C ILE A 145 -7.24 -33.28 23.73
N GLY A 146 -6.66 -33.34 22.53
CA GLY A 146 -7.38 -33.59 21.28
C GLY A 146 -7.98 -35.00 21.17
N ALA A 147 -8.78 -35.21 20.14
CA ALA A 147 -9.43 -36.50 19.89
C ALA A 147 -8.58 -37.44 19.02
N THR A 148 -7.82 -36.90 18.07
CA THR A 148 -6.96 -37.67 17.17
C THR A 148 -5.84 -38.34 17.95
N ASP A 149 -5.70 -39.65 17.75
CA ASP A 149 -4.75 -40.49 18.45
C ASP A 149 -3.70 -41.03 17.50
N ASN A 150 -2.43 -40.77 17.80
CA ASN A 150 -1.27 -41.24 17.05
C ASN A 150 -0.49 -42.32 17.83
N SER A 151 -1.14 -43.04 18.75
CA SER A 151 -0.47 -44.05 19.56
C SER A 151 0.16 -45.17 18.72
N ASN A 152 1.31 -45.67 19.18
CA ASN A 152 2.00 -46.80 18.58
C ASN A 152 1.64 -48.10 19.33
N THR A 153 1.59 -49.21 18.59
CA THR A 153 1.33 -50.55 19.15
C THR A 153 2.61 -51.30 19.53
N THR A 154 3.78 -50.68 19.35
CA THR A 154 5.09 -51.22 19.74
C THR A 154 5.25 -51.17 21.26
N PHE A 155 5.93 -52.16 21.82
CA PHE A 155 6.23 -52.16 23.26
C PHE A 155 7.27 -51.11 23.60
N TRP A 156 7.13 -50.48 24.75
CA TRP A 156 8.16 -49.64 25.33
C TRP A 156 9.39 -50.51 25.66
N VAL A 157 10.59 -49.95 25.50
CA VAL A 157 11.84 -50.69 25.62
C VAL A 157 12.46 -50.53 27.00
N ALA A 158 13.18 -51.54 27.46
CA ALA A 158 13.90 -51.52 28.74
C ALA A 158 15.04 -50.46 28.74
N PRO A 159 15.46 -49.95 29.91
CA PRO A 159 16.11 -48.63 30.10
C PRO A 159 17.59 -48.55 29.68
N ALA A 160 18.10 -49.46 28.85
CA ALA A 160 19.52 -49.44 28.45
C ALA A 160 19.84 -48.35 27.39
N SER A 161 18.82 -47.79 26.73
CA SER A 161 18.93 -46.57 25.91
C SER A 161 17.53 -45.99 25.72
N GLU A 162 17.17 -44.97 26.51
CA GLU A 162 15.97 -44.17 26.24
C GLU A 162 16.20 -43.44 24.92
N ALA A 163 15.35 -43.72 23.94
CA ALA A 163 15.38 -43.09 22.63
C ALA A 163 14.05 -42.40 22.40
N PHE A 164 14.10 -41.24 21.74
CA PHE A 164 12.89 -40.55 21.32
C PHE A 164 12.06 -41.42 20.37
N VAL A 165 10.81 -41.65 20.74
CA VAL A 165 9.78 -42.21 19.87
C VAL A 165 9.02 -41.04 19.27
N SER A 166 8.99 -40.97 17.93
CA SER A 166 8.38 -39.88 17.18
C SER A 166 6.94 -40.20 16.80
N TYR A 167 6.07 -39.21 16.96
CA TYR A 167 4.65 -39.22 16.65
C TYR A 167 4.28 -37.99 15.83
N GLY A 168 3.30 -38.15 14.95
CA GLY A 168 2.97 -37.13 13.96
C GLY A 168 4.06 -37.00 12.89
N GLY A 169 4.35 -35.77 12.47
CA GLY A 169 5.39 -35.53 11.47
C GLY A 169 5.30 -34.17 10.81
N VAL A 170 6.14 -33.95 9.80
CA VAL A 170 6.28 -32.68 9.08
C VAL A 170 5.03 -32.24 8.30
N ALA A 171 4.06 -33.14 8.12
CA ALA A 171 2.79 -32.90 7.44
C ALA A 171 1.56 -33.32 8.27
N ASP A 172 1.75 -33.75 9.54
CA ASP A 172 0.65 -34.16 10.40
C ASP A 172 0.17 -33.01 11.28
N LEU A 173 -1.10 -32.63 11.12
CA LEU A 173 -1.76 -31.58 11.88
C LEU A 173 -2.59 -32.12 13.05
N TRP A 174 -2.48 -33.42 13.36
CA TRP A 174 -3.19 -34.08 14.46
C TRP A 174 -4.71 -33.95 14.37
N GLY A 175 -5.24 -33.88 13.14
CA GLY A 175 -6.68 -33.73 12.86
C GLY A 175 -7.26 -32.36 13.23
N GLU A 176 -6.42 -31.36 13.50
CA GLU A 176 -6.81 -30.00 13.88
C GLU A 176 -6.39 -28.99 12.81
N VAL A 177 -7.00 -27.80 12.84
CA VAL A 177 -6.52 -26.63 12.08
C VAL A 177 -5.69 -25.76 13.02
N TRP A 178 -4.49 -25.37 12.61
CA TRP A 178 -3.55 -24.65 13.47
C TRP A 178 -3.23 -23.25 12.95
N THR A 179 -3.27 -22.28 13.86
CA THR A 179 -2.69 -20.95 13.66
C THR A 179 -1.37 -20.82 14.42
N ALA A 180 -0.52 -19.87 14.03
CA ALA A 180 0.68 -19.54 14.81
C ALA A 180 0.35 -19.15 16.26
N THR A 181 -0.78 -18.46 16.49
CA THR A 181 -1.28 -18.11 17.83
C THR A 181 -1.58 -19.34 18.68
N ASP A 182 -2.18 -20.36 18.08
CA ASP A 182 -2.45 -21.62 18.78
C ASP A 182 -1.15 -22.27 19.25
N ILE A 183 -0.13 -22.34 18.38
CA ILE A 183 1.18 -22.97 18.68
C ILE A 183 2.00 -22.16 19.69
N ASN A 184 1.94 -20.83 19.62
CA ASN A 184 2.64 -19.94 20.54
C ASN A 184 1.98 -19.87 21.93
N SER A 185 0.78 -20.42 22.08
CA SER A 185 0.09 -20.46 23.36
C SER A 185 0.88 -21.27 24.38
N ALA A 186 1.01 -20.77 25.61
CA ALA A 186 1.57 -21.55 26.71
C ALA A 186 0.75 -22.82 27.03
N ASN A 187 -0.51 -22.87 26.57
CA ASN A 187 -1.41 -24.01 26.74
C ASN A 187 -1.37 -25.00 25.55
N PHE A 188 -0.55 -24.76 24.54
CA PHE A 188 -0.24 -25.75 23.50
C PHE A 188 0.71 -26.81 24.08
N GLY A 189 0.55 -28.05 23.62
CA GLY A 189 1.46 -29.12 24.00
C GLY A 189 1.07 -30.51 23.52
N ALA A 190 1.44 -31.53 24.28
CA ALA A 190 1.21 -32.93 23.94
C ALA A 190 0.83 -33.76 25.16
N ALA A 191 0.19 -34.90 24.94
CA ALA A 191 -0.23 -35.83 25.98
C ALA A 191 0.11 -37.28 25.62
N ILE A 192 0.59 -38.04 26.62
CA ILE A 192 0.84 -39.49 26.50
C ILE A 192 0.20 -40.24 27.67
N SER A 193 -0.38 -41.39 27.39
CA SER A 193 -0.91 -42.36 28.36
C SER A 193 -0.40 -43.74 27.98
N ALA A 194 -0.04 -44.55 28.98
CA ALA A 194 0.46 -45.91 28.83
C ALA A 194 -0.59 -46.94 29.26
N LYS A 195 -0.54 -48.15 28.68
CA LYS A 195 -1.32 -49.31 29.11
C LYS A 195 -0.44 -50.54 29.26
N ASN A 196 -0.88 -51.41 30.14
CA ASN A 196 -0.29 -52.71 30.35
C ASN A 196 -1.15 -53.82 29.72
N VAL A 197 -0.59 -54.53 28.74
CA VAL A 197 -1.28 -55.59 27.96
C VAL A 197 -0.74 -56.99 28.21
N LYS A 198 0.04 -57.19 29.28
CA LYS A 198 0.68 -58.48 29.54
C LYS A 198 -0.32 -59.57 29.93
N VAL A 199 -0.35 -60.67 29.16
CA VAL A 199 -1.33 -61.76 29.34
C VAL A 199 -0.77 -63.04 30.00
N SER A 200 0.54 -63.30 29.99
CA SER A 200 1.13 -64.55 30.52
C SER A 200 2.44 -64.36 31.31
N GLY A 201 2.75 -65.31 32.21
CA GLY A 201 3.87 -65.24 33.15
C GLY A 201 3.44 -64.77 34.54
N GLY A 202 4.03 -65.36 35.59
CA GLY A 202 3.84 -64.92 36.98
C GLY A 202 4.58 -63.60 37.21
N GLY A 203 3.86 -62.49 37.22
CA GLY A 203 4.36 -61.15 37.49
C GLY A 203 3.21 -60.21 37.81
N ALA A 204 3.40 -59.41 38.86
CA ALA A 204 2.55 -58.30 39.29
C ALA A 204 2.66 -57.12 38.31
N ASN A 205 2.10 -55.96 38.66
CA ASN A 205 2.12 -54.71 37.90
C ASN A 205 3.44 -54.47 37.12
N GLU A 206 3.31 -53.86 35.94
CA GLU A 206 4.43 -53.38 35.14
C GLU A 206 4.57 -51.87 35.29
N ASP A 207 5.82 -51.39 35.37
CA ASP A 207 6.12 -49.97 35.51
C ASP A 207 6.41 -49.34 34.15
N ALA A 208 5.75 -48.22 33.87
CA ALA A 208 5.98 -47.38 32.71
C ALA A 208 6.68 -46.09 33.16
N ASP A 209 7.69 -45.67 32.40
CA ASP A 209 8.54 -44.52 32.68
C ASP A 209 8.57 -43.56 31.48
N VAL A 210 8.54 -42.25 31.76
CA VAL A 210 8.70 -41.19 30.77
C VAL A 210 9.76 -40.20 31.28
N ASP A 211 10.83 -40.01 30.52
CA ASP A 211 11.92 -39.09 30.88
C ASP A 211 11.65 -37.68 30.37
N SER A 212 11.31 -37.54 29.08
CA SER A 212 11.12 -36.21 28.48
C SER A 212 10.14 -36.21 27.30
N VAL A 213 9.71 -35.00 26.92
CA VAL A 213 9.02 -34.75 25.65
C VAL A 213 9.54 -33.50 24.99
N ARG A 214 9.60 -33.52 23.65
CA ARG A 214 9.87 -32.33 22.85
C ARG A 214 8.97 -32.26 21.62
N ILE A 215 8.76 -31.04 21.11
CA ILE A 215 7.93 -30.80 19.92
C ILE A 215 8.75 -30.03 18.89
N THR A 216 8.61 -30.39 17.61
CA THR A 216 9.09 -29.64 16.45
C THR A 216 7.92 -29.23 15.56
N ILE A 217 7.86 -27.95 15.21
CA ILE A 217 6.84 -27.38 14.33
C ILE A 217 7.44 -27.17 12.95
N THR A 218 6.76 -27.65 11.92
CA THR A 218 7.07 -27.36 10.51
C THR A 218 6.04 -26.37 9.98
N TYR A 219 6.47 -25.26 9.40
CA TYR A 219 5.60 -24.19 8.92
C TYR A 219 6.16 -23.51 7.67
N THR A 220 5.31 -22.82 6.90
CA THR A 220 5.69 -22.08 5.71
C THR A 220 5.25 -20.63 5.86
N LEU A 221 6.13 -19.69 5.50
CA LEU A 221 5.79 -18.28 5.47
C LEU A 221 5.20 -17.90 4.10
N PRO A 222 4.13 -17.08 4.07
CA PRO A 222 3.62 -16.53 2.83
C PRO A 222 4.64 -15.61 2.19
N THR A 223 4.59 -15.53 0.87
CA THR A 223 5.34 -14.54 0.09
C THR A 223 4.37 -13.50 -0.45
N TYR A 224 4.78 -12.24 -0.41
CA TYR A 224 3.94 -11.11 -0.81
C TYR A 224 4.47 -10.45 -2.08
N ASN A 225 3.60 -10.23 -3.05
CA ASN A 225 3.91 -9.49 -4.26
C ASN A 225 2.88 -8.38 -4.50
N GLN A 226 3.32 -7.13 -4.62
CA GLN A 226 2.45 -6.05 -5.12
C GLN A 226 2.22 -6.25 -6.61
N SER A 227 1.08 -6.86 -6.95
CA SER A 227 0.86 -7.55 -8.22
C SER A 227 0.12 -6.71 -9.26
N ALA A 228 -0.84 -5.88 -8.82
CA ALA A 228 -1.60 -5.01 -9.71
C ALA A 228 -2.15 -3.78 -8.95
N TYR A 229 -2.45 -2.71 -9.68
CA TYR A 229 -3.18 -1.57 -9.13
C TYR A 229 -4.05 -0.86 -10.17
N ARG A 230 -5.00 -0.06 -9.67
CA ARG A 230 -5.71 0.93 -10.49
C ARG A 230 -6.13 2.13 -9.62
N ALA A 231 -6.05 3.33 -10.19
CA ALA A 231 -6.51 4.55 -9.53
C ALA A 231 -7.91 4.96 -10.02
N PHE A 232 -8.70 5.52 -9.12
CA PHE A 232 -10.08 5.95 -9.34
C PHE A 232 -10.33 7.33 -8.74
N ASN A 233 -11.34 8.02 -9.25
CA ASN A 233 -11.88 9.20 -8.59
C ASN A 233 -12.45 8.79 -7.24
N ASN A 234 -12.30 9.67 -6.24
CA ASN A 234 -12.85 9.41 -4.92
C ASN A 234 -14.39 9.44 -4.94
N LEU A 235 -14.98 8.54 -4.17
CA LEU A 235 -16.40 8.48 -3.86
C LEU A 235 -16.52 8.20 -2.35
N ASP A 236 -17.38 8.93 -1.65
CA ASP A 236 -17.70 8.75 -0.22
C ASP A 236 -18.54 7.46 -0.05
N SER A 237 -17.90 6.31 -0.29
CA SER A 237 -18.51 4.97 -0.34
C SER A 237 -17.46 3.86 -0.22
N THR A 238 -17.92 2.65 0.16
CA THR A 238 -17.11 1.42 0.11
C THR A 238 -16.81 0.99 -1.33
N ASP A 239 -17.54 1.50 -2.33
CA ASP A 239 -17.21 1.38 -3.75
C ASP A 239 -16.34 2.57 -4.21
N VAL A 240 -15.61 2.38 -5.31
CA VAL A 240 -14.80 3.41 -5.96
C VAL A 240 -15.62 4.24 -6.93
N GLY A 241 -15.09 5.42 -7.31
CA GLY A 241 -15.64 6.22 -8.40
C GLY A 241 -15.23 5.72 -9.79
N THR A 242 -15.25 6.61 -10.77
CA THR A 242 -14.79 6.31 -12.14
C THR A 242 -13.27 6.14 -12.21
N THR A 243 -12.76 5.33 -13.13
CA THR A 243 -11.31 5.11 -13.31
C THR A 243 -10.58 6.39 -13.69
N LEU A 244 -9.45 6.67 -13.03
CA LEU A 244 -8.53 7.76 -13.40
C LEU A 244 -7.56 7.37 -14.51
N ALA A 245 -7.20 6.08 -14.57
CA ALA A 245 -6.27 5.54 -15.55
C ALA A 245 -6.55 4.06 -15.81
N ALA A 246 -5.90 3.50 -16.85
CA ALA A 246 -5.89 2.07 -17.07
C ALA A 246 -5.16 1.34 -15.92
N GLN A 247 -5.39 0.04 -15.78
CA GLN A 247 -4.66 -0.78 -14.83
C GLN A 247 -3.14 -0.65 -15.01
N ASP A 248 -2.40 -0.61 -13.91
CA ASP A 248 -0.94 -0.61 -13.91
C ASP A 248 -0.29 0.53 -14.72
N THR A 249 -1.02 1.64 -14.88
CA THR A 249 -0.53 2.85 -15.56
C THR A 249 -0.58 4.06 -14.63
N ALA A 250 0.29 5.04 -14.87
CA ALA A 250 0.32 6.26 -14.09
C ALA A 250 -1.00 7.04 -14.24
N ALA A 251 -1.54 7.52 -13.12
CA ALA A 251 -2.73 8.37 -13.11
C ALA A 251 -2.37 9.85 -12.92
N THR A 252 -3.18 10.75 -13.46
CA THR A 252 -3.03 12.21 -13.25
C THR A 252 -4.27 12.74 -12.54
N LEU A 253 -4.06 13.48 -11.46
CA LEU A 253 -5.15 14.11 -10.71
C LEU A 253 -5.72 15.31 -11.48
N GLY A 254 -7.04 15.48 -11.41
CA GLY A 254 -7.74 16.51 -12.20
C GLY A 254 -7.62 17.93 -11.65
N SER A 255 -7.34 18.09 -10.36
CA SER A 255 -7.21 19.38 -9.69
C SER A 255 -6.28 19.30 -8.48
N THR A 256 -5.72 20.45 -8.07
CA THR A 256 -4.97 20.56 -6.81
C THR A 256 -5.86 20.17 -5.64
N GLY A 257 -5.33 19.40 -4.70
CA GLY A 257 -6.09 18.98 -3.52
C GLY A 257 -7.08 17.84 -3.77
N ALA A 258 -7.09 17.25 -4.97
CA ALA A 258 -8.06 16.21 -5.32
C ALA A 258 -7.88 14.96 -4.45
N ALA A 259 -9.00 14.46 -3.92
CA ALA A 259 -9.10 13.12 -3.37
C ALA A 259 -9.19 12.08 -4.49
N PHE A 260 -8.58 10.92 -4.27
CA PHE A 260 -8.57 9.80 -5.20
C PHE A 260 -8.54 8.48 -4.43
N ARG A 261 -8.77 7.38 -5.14
CA ARG A 261 -8.79 6.02 -4.59
C ARG A 261 -7.75 5.16 -5.30
N LEU A 262 -7.03 4.35 -4.53
CA LEU A 262 -6.07 3.38 -5.07
C LEU A 262 -6.54 1.98 -4.71
N ARG A 263 -6.95 1.20 -5.72
CA ARG A 263 -7.08 -0.25 -5.56
C ARG A 263 -5.74 -0.90 -5.80
N MET A 264 -5.32 -1.74 -4.85
CA MET A 264 -4.06 -2.47 -4.95
C MET A 264 -4.28 -3.95 -4.62
N LEU A 265 -3.66 -4.80 -5.43
CA LEU A 265 -3.58 -6.24 -5.20
C LEU A 265 -2.25 -6.60 -4.57
N LEU A 266 -2.30 -7.39 -3.50
CA LEU A 266 -1.14 -8.14 -3.01
C LEU A 266 -1.37 -9.62 -3.28
N HIS A 267 -0.57 -10.19 -4.18
CA HIS A 267 -0.55 -11.62 -4.44
C HIS A 267 0.13 -12.36 -3.28
N ILE A 268 -0.57 -13.35 -2.75
CA ILE A 268 -0.12 -14.26 -1.70
C ILE A 268 0.34 -15.55 -2.36
N GLY A 269 1.63 -15.83 -2.31
CA GLY A 269 2.23 -16.96 -3.01
C GLY A 269 2.30 -18.21 -2.15
N ALA A 270 3.44 -18.40 -1.49
CA ALA A 270 3.91 -19.67 -0.93
C ALA A 270 3.01 -20.42 0.08
N ALA A 271 2.19 -19.70 0.82
CA ALA A 271 1.35 -20.23 1.89
C ALA A 271 0.14 -19.33 2.05
N GLN A 272 -0.95 -19.86 2.59
CA GLN A 272 -2.14 -19.07 2.89
C GLN A 272 -1.82 -17.97 3.91
N LEU A 273 -2.33 -16.77 3.66
CA LEU A 273 -2.38 -15.72 4.67
C LEU A 273 -3.68 -15.85 5.47
N GLY A 274 -3.60 -16.32 6.71
CA GLY A 274 -4.75 -16.42 7.63
C GLY A 274 -5.34 -15.05 7.97
N VAL A 275 -6.62 -15.00 8.37
CA VAL A 275 -7.32 -13.74 8.71
C VAL A 275 -6.52 -12.92 9.74
N SER A 276 -6.32 -11.63 9.45
CA SER A 276 -5.60 -10.68 10.31
C SER A 276 -4.19 -11.11 10.70
N ALA A 277 -3.54 -11.95 9.89
CA ALA A 277 -2.25 -12.54 10.24
C ALA A 277 -1.04 -11.65 9.93
N GLN A 278 -1.19 -10.67 9.03
CA GLN A 278 -0.13 -9.71 8.69
C GLN A 278 -0.68 -8.28 8.63
N ASN A 279 0.02 -7.35 9.27
CA ASN A 279 -0.21 -5.92 9.13
C ASN A 279 0.74 -5.31 8.11
N PHE A 280 0.23 -4.42 7.27
CA PHE A 280 0.96 -3.70 6.25
C PHE A 280 0.78 -2.20 6.43
N LYS A 281 1.59 -1.42 5.72
CA LYS A 281 1.42 0.03 5.62
C LYS A 281 1.75 0.52 4.23
N LEU A 282 1.08 1.59 3.82
CA LEU A 282 1.31 2.27 2.57
C LEU A 282 2.38 3.35 2.76
N GLN A 283 3.36 3.37 1.86
CA GLN A 283 4.39 4.39 1.77
C GLN A 283 4.29 5.10 0.43
N PHE A 284 4.82 6.32 0.39
CA PHE A 284 4.97 7.09 -0.84
C PHE A 284 6.35 7.75 -0.92
N ALA A 285 6.79 8.07 -2.13
CA ALA A 285 7.97 8.86 -2.40
C ALA A 285 7.72 9.77 -3.60
N GLN A 286 8.35 10.93 -3.65
CA GLN A 286 8.43 11.69 -4.90
C GLN A 286 9.30 10.90 -5.90
N GLN A 287 8.84 10.79 -7.14
CA GLN A 287 9.53 10.05 -8.19
C GLN A 287 10.94 10.61 -8.46
N SER A 288 11.92 9.72 -8.60
CA SER A 288 13.27 10.06 -9.05
C SER A 288 13.61 9.23 -10.29
N GLY A 289 13.42 9.81 -11.49
CA GLY A 289 13.52 9.06 -12.74
C GLY A 289 12.23 8.31 -13.05
N THR A 290 12.06 7.09 -12.52
CA THR A 290 10.87 6.26 -12.76
C THR A 290 10.40 5.61 -11.47
N CYS A 291 9.09 5.36 -11.35
CA CYS A 291 8.59 4.52 -10.25
C CYS A 291 8.93 3.07 -10.55
N ASP A 292 10.09 2.61 -10.06
CA ASP A 292 10.60 1.27 -10.32
C ASP A 292 10.70 0.41 -9.06
N THR A 293 10.83 -0.90 -9.28
CA THR A 293 10.85 -1.92 -8.24
C THR A 293 12.20 -2.04 -7.54
N ALA A 294 13.23 -1.33 -8.01
CA ALA A 294 14.54 -1.28 -7.38
C ALA A 294 14.61 -0.17 -6.31
N PHE A 295 13.67 0.79 -6.35
CA PHE A 295 13.55 1.88 -5.38
C PHE A 295 14.82 2.75 -5.31
N VAL A 296 15.49 2.95 -6.44
CA VAL A 296 16.77 3.64 -6.50
C VAL A 296 16.54 5.13 -6.74
N GLY A 297 16.77 5.93 -5.69
CA GLY A 297 16.71 7.39 -5.75
C GLY A 297 15.47 7.97 -5.09
N GLU A 298 14.44 7.16 -4.86
CA GLU A 298 13.28 7.50 -4.04
C GLU A 298 13.59 7.44 -2.54
N THR A 299 13.09 8.41 -1.78
CA THR A 299 13.03 8.34 -0.32
C THR A 299 11.58 8.13 0.11
N TYR A 300 11.26 6.91 0.53
CA TYR A 300 9.92 6.53 0.94
C TYR A 300 9.62 6.97 2.38
N ALA A 301 8.44 7.56 2.56
CA ALA A 301 7.85 7.90 3.85
C ALA A 301 6.50 7.20 3.99
N ASP A 302 6.07 6.95 5.23
CA ASP A 302 4.74 6.42 5.51
C ASP A 302 3.68 7.44 5.10
N VAL A 303 2.59 6.98 4.46
CA VAL A 303 1.42 7.82 4.22
C VAL A 303 0.71 8.05 5.56
N THR A 304 0.39 9.31 5.86
CA THR A 304 -0.33 9.71 7.08
C THR A 304 -1.44 10.70 6.71
N ALA A 305 -2.21 11.19 7.69
CA ALA A 305 -3.17 12.27 7.45
C ALA A 305 -2.52 13.63 7.12
N ALA A 306 -1.22 13.80 7.37
CA ALA A 306 -0.51 15.08 7.28
C ALA A 306 0.54 15.15 6.15
N THR A 307 0.87 14.04 5.50
CA THR A 307 1.86 14.00 4.42
C THR A 307 1.34 14.66 3.15
N VAL A 308 2.22 15.03 2.21
CA VAL A 308 1.82 15.72 0.96
C VAL A 308 0.96 14.85 0.04
N ILE A 309 1.17 13.53 0.07
CA ILE A 309 0.17 12.55 -0.31
C ILE A 309 -0.34 11.96 0.99
N ALA A 310 -1.60 12.19 1.30
CA ALA A 310 -2.20 11.83 2.59
C ALA A 310 -3.36 10.88 2.41
N TYR A 311 -3.74 10.21 3.50
CA TYR A 311 -5.06 9.61 3.58
C TYR A 311 -6.15 10.68 3.56
N ASN A 312 -7.26 10.36 2.87
CA ASN A 312 -8.46 11.18 2.80
C ASN A 312 -9.57 10.57 3.66
N ASP A 313 -10.00 11.32 4.66
CA ASP A 313 -11.13 10.98 5.53
C ASP A 313 -12.45 11.30 4.80
N ASN A 314 -13.10 10.27 4.29
CA ASN A 314 -14.45 10.30 3.77
C ASN A 314 -15.43 10.27 4.95
N LEU A 315 -16.56 10.97 4.84
CA LEU A 315 -17.54 10.98 5.92
C LEU A 315 -18.10 9.58 6.18
N THR A 316 -18.26 8.79 5.10
CA THR A 316 -18.52 7.36 5.15
C THR A 316 -17.89 6.66 3.94
N PRO A 317 -17.39 5.42 4.08
CA PRO A 317 -17.39 4.56 5.26
C PRO A 317 -16.20 4.84 6.18
N ALA A 318 -16.21 4.30 7.39
CA ALA A 318 -15.05 4.36 8.28
C ALA A 318 -13.91 3.44 7.78
N ASP A 319 -12.68 3.80 8.14
CA ASP A 319 -11.49 2.95 8.04
C ASP A 319 -11.73 1.49 8.46
N GLY A 320 -11.21 0.55 7.66
CA GLY A 320 -11.37 -0.89 7.86
C GLY A 320 -12.73 -1.47 7.44
N ALA A 321 -13.64 -0.69 6.87
CA ALA A 321 -14.90 -1.21 6.33
C ALA A 321 -14.65 -2.19 5.16
N THR A 322 -15.48 -3.22 5.01
CA THR A 322 -15.39 -4.12 3.86
C THR A 322 -15.62 -3.35 2.57
N LEU A 323 -14.70 -3.50 1.62
CA LEU A 323 -14.80 -2.82 0.33
C LEU A 323 -15.93 -3.43 -0.53
N THR A 324 -16.54 -2.60 -1.37
CA THR A 324 -17.47 -3.06 -2.42
C THR A 324 -16.69 -3.34 -3.69
N ALA A 325 -16.99 -4.46 -4.36
CA ALA A 325 -16.35 -4.83 -5.61
C ALA A 325 -16.84 -3.94 -6.77
N ASN A 326 -15.94 -3.62 -7.68
CA ASN A 326 -16.20 -2.81 -8.86
C ASN A 326 -15.84 -3.59 -10.14
N ALA A 327 -16.62 -3.39 -11.22
CA ALA A 327 -16.35 -4.03 -12.51
C ALA A 327 -15.00 -3.62 -13.12
N SER A 328 -14.47 -2.47 -12.71
CA SER A 328 -13.17 -1.95 -13.14
C SER A 328 -12.04 -2.21 -12.15
N ASP A 329 -12.23 -3.09 -11.16
CA ASP A 329 -11.15 -3.46 -10.24
C ASP A 329 -9.93 -4.04 -10.99
N PRO A 330 -8.70 -3.85 -10.46
CA PRO A 330 -7.52 -4.47 -11.03
C PRO A 330 -7.62 -6.01 -10.97
N THR A 331 -6.98 -6.66 -11.94
CA THR A 331 -6.90 -8.12 -12.07
C THR A 331 -5.45 -8.56 -12.22
N HIS A 332 -5.14 -9.78 -11.78
CA HIS A 332 -3.80 -10.36 -11.90
C HIS A 332 -3.91 -11.77 -12.51
N GLY A 333 -3.96 -11.82 -13.84
CA GLY A 333 -4.11 -13.07 -14.58
C GLY A 333 -5.43 -13.79 -14.27
N ALA A 334 -5.35 -15.05 -13.86
CA ALA A 334 -6.48 -15.90 -13.53
C ALA A 334 -6.68 -16.04 -12.00
N ASP A 335 -5.90 -15.32 -11.20
CA ASP A 335 -5.94 -15.41 -9.75
C ASP A 335 -7.29 -14.92 -9.22
N THR A 336 -7.85 -15.65 -8.25
CA THR A 336 -9.04 -15.21 -7.54
C THR A 336 -8.70 -14.03 -6.64
N ILE A 337 -9.54 -13.00 -6.65
CA ILE A 337 -9.36 -11.82 -5.81
C ILE A 337 -10.26 -11.92 -4.57
N VAL A 338 -9.63 -11.85 -3.40
CA VAL A 338 -10.27 -11.77 -2.10
C VAL A 338 -10.35 -10.30 -1.69
N ASN A 339 -11.56 -9.76 -1.73
CA ASN A 339 -11.83 -8.40 -1.27
C ASN A 339 -11.57 -8.28 0.23
N GLN A 340 -10.75 -7.30 0.62
CA GLN A 340 -10.52 -6.94 2.01
C GLN A 340 -11.23 -5.62 2.32
N THR A 341 -10.48 -4.60 2.67
CA THR A 341 -10.98 -3.42 3.33
C THR A 341 -10.70 -2.13 2.56
N TYR A 342 -11.55 -1.15 2.86
CA TYR A 342 -11.38 0.26 2.60
C TYR A 342 -10.49 0.87 3.70
N GLU A 343 -9.51 1.69 3.31
CA GLU A 343 -8.44 2.18 4.17
C GLU A 343 -8.30 3.71 4.09
N GLU A 344 -8.35 4.36 5.24
CA GLU A 344 -8.12 5.79 5.47
C GLU A 344 -6.96 6.03 6.44
N LEU A 345 -6.30 4.96 6.86
CA LEU A 345 -5.21 5.05 7.81
C LEU A 345 -4.22 3.90 7.62
N ASN A 346 -2.97 4.15 8.02
CA ASN A 346 -2.02 3.09 8.29
C ASN A 346 -2.16 2.64 9.75
N ASN A 347 -2.16 1.35 10.07
CA ASN A 347 -1.84 0.20 9.23
C ASN A 347 -3.10 -0.50 8.70
N PHE A 348 -2.95 -1.27 7.61
CA PHE A 348 -4.02 -2.12 7.04
C PHE A 348 -3.71 -3.62 7.20
N THR A 349 -4.73 -4.48 7.16
CA THR A 349 -4.57 -5.94 7.30
C THR A 349 -5.62 -6.73 6.51
N ASN A 350 -5.47 -8.04 6.40
CA ASN A 350 -6.42 -8.94 5.75
C ASN A 350 -7.53 -9.42 6.72
N SER A 351 -8.30 -8.48 7.25
CA SER A 351 -9.27 -8.72 8.34
C SER A 351 -10.59 -9.35 7.89
N VAL A 352 -10.93 -9.30 6.60
CA VAL A 352 -12.23 -9.78 6.10
C VAL A 352 -12.23 -11.28 5.87
N ALA A 353 -11.16 -11.79 5.24
CA ALA A 353 -11.04 -13.20 4.91
C ALA A 353 -9.56 -13.61 4.78
N ALA A 354 -9.29 -14.90 5.02
CA ALA A 354 -8.01 -15.50 4.68
C ALA A 354 -7.80 -15.44 3.17
N ILE A 355 -6.56 -15.28 2.74
CA ILE A 355 -6.19 -15.23 1.32
C ILE A 355 -5.40 -16.50 1.02
N PRO A 356 -5.97 -17.45 0.27
CA PRO A 356 -5.28 -18.69 -0.08
C PRO A 356 -3.99 -18.44 -0.85
N SER A 357 -3.08 -19.41 -0.81
CA SER A 357 -1.91 -19.43 -1.68
C SER A 357 -2.31 -19.31 -3.16
N ALA A 358 -1.52 -18.57 -3.93
CA ALA A 358 -1.75 -18.23 -5.34
C ALA A 358 -3.05 -17.43 -5.61
N GLN A 359 -3.45 -16.56 -4.68
CA GLN A 359 -4.57 -15.64 -4.83
C GLN A 359 -4.17 -14.21 -4.43
N ASP A 360 -5.00 -13.22 -4.76
CA ASP A 360 -4.75 -11.82 -4.44
C ASP A 360 -5.69 -11.31 -3.33
N GLY A 361 -5.12 -10.61 -2.35
CA GLY A 361 -5.90 -9.70 -1.51
C GLY A 361 -6.07 -8.35 -2.19
N LYS A 362 -7.26 -7.76 -2.14
CA LYS A 362 -7.51 -6.40 -2.64
C LYS A 362 -7.84 -5.45 -1.51
N TRP A 363 -7.13 -4.33 -1.47
CA TRP A 363 -7.39 -3.20 -0.56
C TRP A 363 -7.69 -1.94 -1.36
N ASP A 364 -8.40 -1.00 -0.73
CA ASP A 364 -8.84 0.26 -1.33
C ASP A 364 -8.44 1.44 -0.45
N PHE A 365 -7.44 2.20 -0.89
CA PHE A 365 -6.89 3.32 -0.13
C PHE A 365 -7.54 4.63 -0.57
N SER A 366 -8.16 5.34 0.38
CA SER A 366 -8.65 6.70 0.22
C SER A 366 -7.52 7.70 0.45
N LEU A 367 -7.13 8.40 -0.60
CA LEU A 367 -5.96 9.27 -0.60
C LEU A 367 -6.32 10.66 -1.13
N LYS A 368 -5.46 11.64 -0.88
CA LYS A 368 -5.57 12.99 -1.45
C LYS A 368 -4.21 13.59 -1.73
N ASP A 369 -4.18 14.46 -2.74
CA ASP A 369 -3.20 15.52 -2.79
C ASP A 369 -3.44 16.46 -1.61
N ASN A 370 -2.46 16.62 -0.73
CA ASN A 370 -2.55 17.41 0.49
C ASN A 370 -1.48 18.51 0.49
N GLY A 371 -1.39 19.23 -0.63
CA GLY A 371 -0.40 20.28 -0.84
C GLY A 371 0.90 19.75 -1.44
N ALA A 372 0.83 18.67 -2.21
CA ALA A 372 1.95 18.21 -3.01
C ALA A 372 2.30 19.23 -4.11
N THR A 373 3.56 19.21 -4.56
CA THR A 373 3.99 20.13 -5.62
C THR A 373 3.23 19.81 -6.89
N ALA A 374 2.79 20.85 -7.63
CA ALA A 374 2.05 20.67 -8.87
C ALA A 374 2.87 19.93 -9.95
N SER A 375 2.20 19.24 -10.86
CA SER A 375 2.82 18.44 -11.95
C SER A 375 3.93 17.49 -11.48
N THR A 376 3.82 16.97 -10.26
CA THR A 376 4.84 16.14 -9.62
C THR A 376 4.35 14.71 -9.49
N ALA A 377 5.18 13.75 -9.91
CA ALA A 377 4.88 12.33 -9.80
C ALA A 377 5.31 11.77 -8.45
N TYR A 378 4.48 10.87 -7.91
CA TYR A 378 4.74 10.14 -6.67
C TYR A 378 4.53 8.65 -6.89
N CYS A 379 5.44 7.86 -6.31
CA CYS A 379 5.42 6.41 -6.32
C CYS A 379 4.87 5.91 -4.98
N LEU A 380 3.99 4.91 -4.99
CA LEU A 380 3.46 4.30 -3.78
C LEU A 380 3.86 2.82 -3.68
N ARG A 381 4.02 2.32 -2.45
CA ARG A 381 4.28 0.91 -2.20
C ARG A 381 3.67 0.45 -0.89
N ALA A 382 3.21 -0.78 -0.84
CA ALA A 382 2.98 -1.49 0.42
C ALA A 382 4.30 -2.00 0.99
N VAL A 383 4.41 -2.00 2.32
CA VAL A 383 5.45 -2.70 3.09
C VAL A 383 4.78 -3.39 4.27
N LYS A 384 5.45 -4.33 4.93
CA LYS A 384 5.00 -4.82 6.24
C LYS A 384 5.01 -3.65 7.24
N SER A 385 4.18 -3.71 8.28
CA SER A 385 4.05 -2.63 9.27
C SER A 385 5.36 -2.26 9.97
N ASP A 386 6.29 -3.21 10.08
CA ASP A 386 7.66 -3.02 10.60
C ASP A 386 8.63 -2.36 9.59
N ALA A 387 8.11 -1.88 8.45
CA ALA A 387 8.83 -1.31 7.32
C ALA A 387 9.65 -2.30 6.48
N THR A 388 9.55 -3.62 6.73
CA THR A 388 10.15 -4.63 5.86
C THR A 388 9.47 -4.61 4.49
N VAL A 389 10.25 -4.49 3.43
CA VAL A 389 9.75 -4.56 2.05
C VAL A 389 9.17 -5.93 1.73
N LEU A 390 8.19 -5.97 0.82
CA LEU A 390 7.59 -7.22 0.36
C LEU A 390 8.61 -8.06 -0.42
N ASN A 391 8.32 -9.35 -0.61
CA ASN A 391 9.22 -10.25 -1.33
C ASN A 391 9.43 -9.79 -2.78
N THR A 392 8.40 -9.24 -3.41
CA THR A 392 8.44 -8.79 -4.81
C THR A 392 7.49 -7.62 -5.02
N TYR A 393 7.82 -6.80 -6.01
CA TYR A 393 6.93 -5.78 -6.56
C TYR A 393 6.91 -6.00 -8.07
N THR A 394 5.74 -6.25 -8.64
CA THR A 394 5.58 -6.38 -10.09
C THR A 394 5.22 -5.05 -10.71
N VAL A 395 4.47 -4.24 -9.97
CA VAL A 395 4.04 -2.90 -10.35
C VAL A 395 4.23 -1.93 -9.19
N ILE A 396 4.48 -0.67 -9.50
CA ILE A 396 4.56 0.42 -8.52
C ILE A 396 3.50 1.47 -8.90
N PRO A 397 2.45 1.67 -8.07
CA PRO A 397 1.49 2.74 -8.29
C PRO A 397 2.16 4.09 -8.46
N GLN A 398 1.78 4.79 -9.53
CA GLN A 398 2.21 6.15 -9.79
C GLN A 398 1.00 7.07 -9.93
N ILE A 399 1.03 8.18 -9.19
CA ILE A 399 0.13 9.32 -9.38
C ILE A 399 0.93 10.55 -9.76
N THR A 400 0.34 11.45 -10.55
CA THR A 400 0.89 12.77 -10.87
C THR A 400 -0.12 13.81 -10.40
N THR A 401 0.33 14.75 -9.58
CA THR A 401 -0.52 15.86 -9.11
C THR A 401 -0.95 16.74 -10.29
N ALA A 402 -2.05 17.46 -10.10
CA ALA A 402 -2.57 18.35 -11.13
C ALA A 402 -1.55 19.45 -11.48
N ALA A 403 -1.68 19.99 -12.69
CA ALA A 403 -0.93 21.17 -13.08
C ALA A 403 -1.33 22.36 -12.20
N ALA A 404 -0.38 23.27 -11.95
CA ALA A 404 -0.67 24.49 -11.23
C ALA A 404 -1.71 25.31 -12.00
N SER A 405 -2.65 25.93 -11.28
CA SER A 405 -3.55 26.91 -11.87
C SER A 405 -2.75 28.06 -12.47
N SER A 406 -3.13 28.48 -13.67
CA SER A 406 -2.48 29.49 -14.48
C SER A 406 -3.53 30.43 -15.06
N LEU A 407 -3.15 31.69 -15.23
CA LEU A 407 -3.98 32.73 -15.83
C LEU A 407 -3.13 33.50 -16.82
N THR A 408 -3.55 33.50 -18.08
CA THR A 408 -2.97 34.36 -19.11
C THR A 408 -3.95 35.50 -19.36
N PHE A 409 -3.46 36.74 -19.29
CA PHE A 409 -4.26 37.93 -19.54
C PHE A 409 -3.56 38.84 -20.54
N VAL A 410 -4.20 39.08 -21.68
CA VAL A 410 -3.69 39.93 -22.76
C VAL A 410 -4.67 41.06 -23.03
N VAL A 411 -4.17 42.29 -23.08
CA VAL A 411 -4.92 43.49 -23.44
C VAL A 411 -4.39 44.02 -24.77
N SER A 412 -5.28 44.24 -25.73
CA SER A 412 -4.99 44.94 -26.98
C SER A 412 -5.92 46.15 -27.06
N THR A 413 -5.37 47.35 -27.28
CA THR A 413 -6.15 48.59 -27.30
C THR A 413 -6.01 49.30 -28.64
N ASP A 414 -7.14 49.61 -29.24
CA ASP A 414 -7.27 50.56 -30.34
C ASP A 414 -7.61 51.93 -29.74
N ASN A 415 -6.62 52.82 -29.71
CA ASN A 415 -6.78 54.17 -29.17
C ASN A 415 -7.76 55.01 -29.99
N PHE A 416 -8.31 56.05 -29.36
CA PHE A 416 -9.12 57.04 -30.07
C PHE A 416 -8.34 57.68 -31.23
N SER A 417 -9.03 57.89 -32.35
CA SER A 417 -8.52 58.73 -33.43
C SER A 417 -8.48 60.21 -33.02
N THR A 418 -7.86 61.05 -33.84
CA THR A 418 -7.87 62.51 -33.64
C THR A 418 -9.30 63.04 -33.41
N LEU A 419 -9.48 63.78 -32.31
CA LEU A 419 -10.79 64.29 -31.87
C LEU A 419 -11.17 65.55 -32.68
N THR A 420 -12.41 65.59 -33.18
CA THR A 420 -12.97 66.78 -33.81
C THR A 420 -14.14 67.29 -32.95
N PRO A 421 -14.14 68.55 -32.48
CA PRO A 421 -15.21 69.07 -31.64
C PRO A 421 -16.60 68.90 -32.26
N GLY A 422 -17.55 68.38 -31.47
CA GLY A 422 -18.92 68.11 -31.92
C GLY A 422 -19.10 66.84 -32.76
N SER A 423 -18.08 65.98 -32.88
CA SER A 423 -18.20 64.66 -33.53
C SER A 423 -17.76 63.54 -32.57
N PRO A 424 -18.61 62.53 -32.32
CA PRO A 424 -18.26 61.43 -31.42
C PRO A 424 -17.22 60.49 -32.05
N VAL A 425 -16.36 59.92 -31.22
CA VAL A 425 -15.37 58.91 -31.62
C VAL A 425 -15.47 57.65 -30.75
N PHE A 426 -14.92 56.55 -31.26
CA PHE A 426 -14.92 55.26 -30.59
C PHE A 426 -13.50 54.70 -30.50
N ALA A 427 -13.25 53.95 -29.45
CA ALA A 427 -12.04 53.18 -29.21
C ALA A 427 -12.42 51.82 -28.63
N THR A 428 -11.55 50.83 -28.70
CA THR A 428 -11.82 49.51 -28.09
C THR A 428 -10.62 48.94 -27.39
N SER A 429 -10.84 48.20 -26.30
CA SER A 429 -9.87 47.25 -25.77
C SER A 429 -10.42 45.83 -25.91
N THR A 430 -9.61 44.93 -26.46
CA THR A 430 -9.86 43.49 -26.47
C THR A 430 -9.09 42.83 -25.34
N LEU A 431 -9.82 42.12 -24.50
CA LEU A 431 -9.31 41.41 -23.33
C LEU A 431 -9.40 39.90 -23.60
N SER A 432 -8.24 39.24 -23.68
CA SER A 432 -8.15 37.79 -23.81
C SER A 432 -7.70 37.19 -22.49
N VAL A 433 -8.56 36.39 -21.87
CA VAL A 433 -8.26 35.67 -20.63
C VAL A 433 -8.32 34.17 -20.90
N ASP A 434 -7.28 33.45 -20.48
CA ASP A 434 -7.24 32.00 -20.51
C ASP A 434 -6.81 31.45 -19.15
N THR A 435 -7.44 30.37 -18.70
CA THR A 435 -7.12 29.70 -17.44
C THR A 435 -7.44 28.21 -17.49
N ASN A 436 -6.61 27.41 -16.82
CA ASN A 436 -6.89 26.01 -16.51
C ASN A 436 -7.61 25.84 -15.15
N ASN A 437 -7.95 26.92 -14.45
CA ASN A 437 -8.73 26.84 -13.23
C ASN A 437 -10.21 26.51 -13.55
N SER A 438 -10.71 25.41 -13.00
CA SER A 438 -12.09 24.95 -13.19
C SER A 438 -13.13 25.93 -12.63
N THR A 439 -12.77 26.75 -11.63
CA THR A 439 -13.69 27.75 -11.05
C THR A 439 -13.79 29.01 -11.91
N GLY A 440 -12.91 29.17 -12.91
CA GLY A 440 -12.93 30.27 -13.87
C GLY A 440 -12.14 31.51 -13.40
N TRP A 441 -12.55 32.68 -13.89
CA TRP A 441 -11.87 33.95 -13.64
C TRP A 441 -12.88 35.12 -13.63
N ASN A 442 -12.44 36.25 -13.07
CA ASN A 442 -13.14 37.53 -13.08
C ASN A 442 -12.24 38.63 -13.69
N VAL A 443 -12.83 39.53 -14.45
CA VAL A 443 -12.16 40.75 -14.94
C VAL A 443 -12.86 41.97 -14.38
N THR A 444 -12.08 42.90 -13.83
CA THR A 444 -12.52 44.23 -13.42
C THR A 444 -11.77 45.31 -14.20
N ALA A 445 -12.38 46.47 -14.31
CA ALA A 445 -11.76 47.67 -14.85
C ALA A 445 -11.89 48.79 -13.82
N SER A 446 -10.83 49.56 -13.62
CA SER A 446 -10.82 50.75 -12.78
C SER A 446 -10.11 51.90 -13.49
N ARG A 447 -10.52 53.12 -13.18
CA ARG A 447 -9.79 54.33 -13.53
C ARG A 447 -8.46 54.37 -12.78
N ASP A 448 -7.44 54.94 -13.42
CA ASP A 448 -6.13 55.14 -12.80
C ASP A 448 -6.07 56.46 -12.00
N ASP A 449 -6.90 57.45 -12.36
CA ASP A 449 -7.04 58.71 -11.62
C ASP A 449 -8.27 58.68 -10.68
N ALA A 450 -8.20 59.44 -9.58
CA ALA A 450 -9.21 59.54 -8.54
C ALA A 450 -10.38 60.46 -8.88
N ASP A 451 -10.25 61.39 -9.83
CA ASP A 451 -11.30 62.35 -10.18
C ASP A 451 -11.95 62.11 -11.54
N THR A 452 -11.18 61.85 -12.61
CA THR A 452 -11.66 61.53 -13.95
C THR A 452 -10.86 60.39 -14.59
N THR A 453 -11.06 60.14 -15.88
CA THR A 453 -10.35 59.08 -16.61
C THR A 453 -9.42 59.64 -17.67
N MET A 454 -9.63 60.88 -18.13
CA MET A 454 -8.86 61.46 -19.24
C MET A 454 -8.64 62.96 -19.00
N ASP A 455 -7.36 63.34 -18.92
CA ASP A 455 -6.89 64.69 -18.62
C ASP A 455 -6.11 65.29 -19.78
N LEU A 456 -6.07 66.62 -19.85
CA LEU A 456 -5.20 67.33 -20.78
C LEU A 456 -3.74 67.17 -20.34
N ASP A 457 -2.88 66.67 -21.23
CA ASP A 457 -1.47 66.34 -20.95
C ASP A 457 -0.67 67.52 -20.38
N THR A 458 -1.06 68.75 -20.73
CA THR A 458 -0.39 69.98 -20.32
C THR A 458 -0.98 70.63 -19.06
N ASP A 459 -2.17 70.22 -18.62
CA ASP A 459 -2.90 70.81 -17.48
C ASP A 459 -3.96 69.83 -16.96
N ALA A 460 -3.59 69.01 -15.98
CA ALA A 460 -4.47 67.99 -15.38
C ALA A 460 -5.72 68.56 -14.67
N THR A 461 -5.82 69.89 -14.50
CA THR A 461 -7.06 70.51 -14.00
C THR A 461 -8.14 70.63 -15.07
N VAL A 462 -7.78 70.34 -16.34
CA VAL A 462 -8.68 70.31 -17.49
C VAL A 462 -8.87 68.86 -17.91
N ASN A 463 -10.07 68.35 -17.68
CA ASN A 463 -10.37 66.95 -17.89
C ASN A 463 -11.63 66.75 -18.73
N ILE A 464 -11.83 65.51 -19.13
CA ILE A 464 -13.08 65.03 -19.70
C ILE A 464 -13.77 64.23 -18.61
N THR A 465 -14.94 64.68 -18.21
CA THR A 465 -15.68 64.03 -17.12
C THR A 465 -16.20 62.67 -17.57
N ASP A 466 -16.15 61.71 -16.65
CA ASP A 466 -16.77 60.41 -16.85
C ASP A 466 -18.30 60.50 -16.76
N GLN A 467 -18.99 59.67 -17.51
CA GLN A 467 -20.39 59.44 -17.22
C GLN A 467 -20.55 58.81 -15.83
N THR A 468 -21.49 59.32 -15.04
CA THR A 468 -21.80 58.87 -13.65
C THR A 468 -22.08 57.38 -13.49
N ALA A 469 -22.30 56.65 -14.58
CA ALA A 469 -22.58 55.21 -14.59
C ALA A 469 -21.38 54.42 -15.12
N TRP A 470 -20.22 54.53 -14.47
CA TRP A 470 -19.25 53.44 -14.45
C TRP A 470 -19.92 52.26 -13.72
N VAL A 471 -20.76 51.50 -14.41
CA VAL A 471 -21.36 50.28 -13.86
C VAL A 471 -20.49 49.13 -14.34
N PRO A 472 -19.51 48.68 -13.55
CA PRO A 472 -18.84 47.42 -13.86
C PRO A 472 -19.94 46.35 -14.00
N GLY A 473 -19.96 45.64 -15.13
CA GLY A 473 -20.90 44.55 -15.32
C GLY A 473 -20.75 43.57 -14.17
N ALA A 474 -21.82 43.32 -13.42
CA ALA A 474 -21.83 42.25 -12.43
C ALA A 474 -21.67 40.88 -13.14
N ALA A 475 -21.18 39.89 -12.39
CA ALA A 475 -21.03 38.51 -12.87
C ALA A 475 -22.31 37.97 -13.54
N THR A 476 -22.12 37.03 -14.48
CA THR A 476 -22.96 36.68 -15.65
C THR A 476 -24.38 36.12 -15.42
N THR A 477 -25.19 36.69 -14.53
CA THR A 477 -26.65 36.43 -14.51
C THR A 477 -27.50 37.67 -14.77
N THR A 478 -26.89 38.84 -14.90
CA THR A 478 -27.63 40.09 -15.11
C THR A 478 -27.14 40.77 -16.38
N ALA A 479 -28.06 41.06 -17.30
CA ALA A 479 -27.77 41.92 -18.44
C ALA A 479 -27.15 43.22 -17.93
N GLY A 480 -25.98 43.60 -18.45
CA GLY A 480 -25.35 44.87 -18.11
C GLY A 480 -26.31 46.03 -18.37
N ASN A 481 -26.28 47.04 -17.51
CA ASN A 481 -27.14 48.23 -17.63
C ASN A 481 -26.73 49.03 -18.87
N ALA A 482 -27.35 48.76 -20.01
CA ALA A 482 -27.10 49.47 -21.25
C ALA A 482 -27.60 50.93 -21.15
N ALA A 483 -26.70 51.91 -21.18
CA ALA A 483 -27.06 53.27 -21.55
C ALA A 483 -27.23 53.34 -23.09
N ARG A 484 -28.34 53.91 -23.58
CA ARG A 484 -28.56 54.13 -25.02
C ARG A 484 -27.65 55.27 -25.49
N ILE A 485 -27.05 55.19 -26.68
CA ILE A 485 -26.23 56.28 -27.26
C ILE A 485 -26.98 57.62 -27.25
N SER A 486 -28.28 57.59 -27.55
CA SER A 486 -29.16 58.77 -27.52
C SER A 486 -29.36 59.38 -26.12
N SER A 487 -28.99 58.68 -25.04
CA SER A 487 -28.98 59.23 -23.67
C SER A 487 -27.65 59.87 -23.28
N LEU A 488 -26.60 59.73 -24.11
CA LEU A 488 -25.25 60.28 -23.90
C LEU A 488 -25.06 61.62 -24.61
N ILE A 489 -25.70 61.78 -25.78
CA ILE A 489 -25.60 62.96 -26.65
C ILE A 489 -26.10 64.25 -25.96
N ASN A 490 -26.89 64.15 -24.89
CA ASN A 490 -27.57 65.27 -24.28
C ASN A 490 -26.84 65.86 -23.06
N SER A 491 -25.77 65.22 -22.55
CA SER A 491 -25.08 65.70 -21.34
C SER A 491 -23.98 66.72 -21.62
N GLY A 492 -23.35 66.67 -22.80
CA GLY A 492 -22.02 67.26 -22.99
C GLY A 492 -20.98 66.54 -22.12
N ASP A 493 -19.72 66.59 -22.52
CA ASP A 493 -18.56 66.27 -21.67
C ASP A 493 -18.56 64.86 -21.06
N VAL A 494 -18.73 63.80 -21.86
CA VAL A 494 -18.77 62.42 -21.32
C VAL A 494 -17.88 61.42 -22.04
N LEU A 495 -16.97 60.83 -21.28
CA LEU A 495 -16.40 59.52 -21.57
C LEU A 495 -17.34 58.43 -21.01
N ALA A 496 -17.71 57.46 -21.83
CA ALA A 496 -18.52 56.32 -21.43
C ALA A 496 -17.84 54.99 -21.82
N MET A 497 -17.96 53.99 -20.93
CA MET A 497 -17.37 52.67 -21.11
C MET A 497 -18.45 51.57 -21.10
N ARG A 498 -18.26 50.55 -21.94
CA ARG A 498 -19.08 49.34 -21.94
C ARG A 498 -18.20 48.10 -21.86
N VAL A 499 -18.39 47.27 -20.84
CA VAL A 499 -17.80 45.91 -20.80
C VAL A 499 -18.78 44.91 -21.41
N MET A 500 -18.42 44.32 -22.54
CA MET A 500 -19.18 43.21 -23.14
C MET A 500 -18.60 41.90 -22.58
N THR A 501 -19.33 41.30 -21.63
CA THR A 501 -19.07 40.08 -20.84
C THR A 501 -17.89 40.09 -19.85
N ALA A 502 -18.12 39.58 -18.63
CA ALA A 502 -17.11 39.43 -17.58
C ALA A 502 -17.47 38.28 -16.61
N SER A 503 -17.52 37.06 -17.13
CA SER A 503 -17.27 35.80 -16.41
C SER A 503 -17.51 34.64 -17.39
N GLY A 504 -16.80 33.53 -17.22
CA GLY A 504 -17.01 32.33 -18.01
C GLY A 504 -16.46 31.09 -17.32
N THR A 505 -17.05 29.94 -17.62
CA THR A 505 -16.45 28.64 -17.30
C THR A 505 -15.44 28.29 -18.39
N VAL A 506 -14.24 27.83 -17.97
CA VAL A 506 -13.14 27.17 -18.70
C VAL A 506 -12.99 27.44 -20.22
N SER A 507 -11.77 27.79 -20.67
CA SER A 507 -11.32 28.08 -22.05
C SER A 507 -11.22 29.57 -22.42
N ALA A 508 -10.40 29.87 -23.43
CA ALA A 508 -10.16 31.21 -23.97
C ALA A 508 -11.45 31.93 -24.32
N LYS A 509 -11.66 33.10 -23.70
CA LYS A 509 -12.76 34.00 -24.03
C LYS A 509 -12.23 35.37 -24.41
N LEU A 510 -12.79 35.91 -25.48
CA LEU A 510 -12.59 37.27 -25.92
C LEU A 510 -13.68 38.14 -25.29
N ASN A 511 -13.28 39.18 -24.58
CA ASN A 511 -14.18 40.23 -24.10
C ASN A 511 -13.77 41.54 -24.78
N THR A 512 -14.75 42.38 -25.10
CA THR A 512 -14.49 43.68 -25.74
C THR A 512 -15.02 44.79 -24.85
N VAL A 513 -14.15 45.73 -24.53
CA VAL A 513 -14.51 46.98 -23.88
C VAL A 513 -14.63 48.04 -24.96
N LEU A 514 -15.82 48.59 -25.14
CA LEU A 514 -16.06 49.67 -26.09
C LEU A 514 -16.05 51.01 -25.34
N TYR A 515 -15.30 51.96 -25.86
CA TYR A 515 -15.23 53.33 -25.37
C TYR A 515 -15.98 54.27 -26.31
N TYR A 516 -16.70 55.22 -25.73
CA TYR A 516 -17.37 56.29 -26.44
C TYR A 516 -16.94 57.62 -25.85
N LEU A 517 -16.54 58.56 -26.71
CA LEU A 517 -16.15 59.90 -26.32
C LEU A 517 -16.89 60.95 -27.16
N ASP A 518 -17.57 61.87 -26.46
CA ASP A 518 -18.24 63.04 -27.04
C ASP A 518 -17.59 64.32 -26.50
N VAL A 519 -17.02 65.14 -27.39
CA VAL A 519 -16.17 66.29 -27.03
C VAL A 519 -16.93 67.59 -27.29
N PRO A 520 -17.14 68.45 -26.27
CA PRO A 520 -17.88 69.70 -26.45
C PRO A 520 -17.11 70.68 -27.32
N SER A 521 -17.84 71.61 -27.95
CA SER A 521 -17.23 72.71 -28.71
C SER A 521 -16.38 73.67 -27.85
N THR A 522 -16.54 73.61 -26.53
CA THR A 522 -15.82 74.44 -25.54
C THR A 522 -14.57 73.76 -24.95
N GLN A 523 -14.29 72.50 -25.30
CA GLN A 523 -13.11 71.79 -24.79
C GLN A 523 -11.81 72.47 -25.25
N ARG A 524 -10.81 72.58 -24.37
CA ARG A 524 -9.50 73.11 -24.76
C ARG A 524 -8.82 72.17 -25.76
N THR A 525 -8.21 72.74 -26.79
CA THR A 525 -7.40 71.97 -27.75
C THR A 525 -6.11 71.47 -27.09
N GLY A 526 -5.78 70.20 -27.31
CA GLY A 526 -4.53 69.59 -26.88
C GLY A 526 -4.60 68.07 -26.91
N ALA A 527 -3.53 67.42 -26.50
CA ALA A 527 -3.50 65.97 -26.31
C ALA A 527 -4.07 65.64 -24.92
N TYR A 528 -5.00 64.69 -24.89
CA TYR A 528 -5.58 64.19 -23.66
C TYR A 528 -5.17 62.74 -23.48
N SER A 529 -4.71 62.38 -22.30
CA SER A 529 -4.33 61.02 -21.95
C SER A 529 -5.01 60.57 -20.67
N GLY A 530 -5.18 59.26 -20.57
CA GLY A 530 -5.98 58.64 -19.54
C GLY A 530 -5.59 57.19 -19.37
N GLY A 531 -5.59 56.71 -18.13
CA GLY A 531 -5.22 55.36 -17.77
C GLY A 531 -6.44 54.53 -17.35
N ILE A 532 -6.51 53.31 -17.87
CA ILE A 532 -7.45 52.28 -17.42
C ILE A 532 -6.66 51.06 -17.01
N THR A 533 -6.78 50.68 -15.74
CA THR A 533 -6.26 49.40 -15.26
C THR A 533 -7.32 48.33 -15.43
N TYR A 534 -6.93 47.27 -16.15
CA TYR A 534 -7.69 46.03 -16.19
C TYR A 534 -7.05 45.00 -15.27
N THR A 535 -7.86 44.38 -14.42
CA THR A 535 -7.39 43.31 -13.52
C THR A 535 -8.13 42.02 -13.84
N ALA A 536 -7.39 40.95 -14.08
CA ALA A 536 -7.94 39.61 -14.18
C ALA A 536 -7.52 38.80 -12.95
N THR A 537 -8.48 38.17 -12.28
CA THR A 537 -8.27 37.38 -11.07
C THR A 537 -8.86 36.00 -11.28
N MET A 538 -8.10 34.94 -10.98
CA MET A 538 -8.66 33.60 -10.93
C MET A 538 -9.71 33.52 -9.83
N ASN A 539 -10.80 32.79 -10.09
CA ASN A 539 -11.76 32.51 -9.04
C ASN A 539 -11.10 31.61 -7.97
N PRO A 540 -11.45 31.81 -6.69
CA PRO A 540 -10.95 30.98 -5.61
C PRO A 540 -11.33 29.50 -5.79
#